data_AF-A0A537XNY0-F1
#
_entry.id   AF-A0A537XNY0-F1
#
_cell.length_a   1.000
_cell.length_b   1.000
_cell.length_c   1.000
_cell.angle_alpha   90.00
_cell.angle_beta   90.00
_cell.angle_gamma   90.00
#
_symmetry.space_group_name_H-M   'P 1'
#
loop_
_entity.id
_entity.type
_entity.pdbx_description
1 polymer ?
#
loop_
_entity_poly.entity_id
_entity_poly.type
_entity_poly.pdbx_seq_one_letter_code
_entity_poly.pdbx_strand_id
1 'polypeptide(L)'
;AEFHRSYLAEVEHEALIVDVRFNGGGHVSQLVLEKLARRRIGYDVSRWGEPEPYPADSPAGPLVAITNEHAGSDGDIFTHCFKLLGLGPVVGKRTWGGVIGISPRHALVDGSLTTQPEYAFWFSDVGWSVENYGTDPDVEVDVRPQDHVEGRDTQLDMAVELALAALREHRPLSADLAQRPRLELPTLPPRAATSGNGAAAPKRGASKAGAPKAAAPKGARKPTRKSGG
;
A
#
# COMPACT_ATOMS: atom_id res chain seq x y z
N ALA A 1 -0.79 -11.04 -7.05
CA ALA A 1 -2.13 -10.74 -6.49
C ALA A 1 -2.10 -10.56 -4.96
N GLU A 2 -1.20 -11.24 -4.24
CA GLU A 2 -1.08 -11.15 -2.77
C GLU A 2 -0.82 -9.73 -2.22
N PHE A 3 0.14 -9.00 -2.81
CA PHE A 3 0.52 -7.66 -2.32
C PHE A 3 -0.67 -6.71 -2.19
N HIS A 4 -1.44 -6.49 -3.27
CA HIS A 4 -2.58 -5.56 -3.25
C HIS A 4 -3.71 -6.00 -2.31
N ARG A 5 -3.85 -7.31 -2.06
CA ARG A 5 -4.90 -7.84 -1.17
C ARG A 5 -4.69 -7.37 0.26
N SER A 6 -3.45 -7.44 0.75
CA SER A 6 -3.11 -7.06 2.12
C SER A 6 -2.71 -5.59 2.24
N TYR A 7 -2.05 -5.03 1.23
CA TYR A 7 -1.48 -3.67 1.31
C TYR A 7 -2.51 -2.61 1.72
N LEU A 8 -3.70 -2.62 1.12
CA LEU A 8 -4.74 -1.63 1.44
C LEU A 8 -5.30 -1.77 2.85
N ALA A 9 -5.18 -2.95 3.48
CA ALA A 9 -5.57 -3.15 4.88
C ALA A 9 -4.46 -2.75 5.85
N GLU A 10 -3.20 -2.85 5.43
CA GLU A 10 -2.05 -2.65 6.31
C GLU A 10 -1.44 -1.24 6.24
N VAL A 11 -1.60 -0.52 5.11
CA VAL A 11 -0.89 0.74 4.82
C VAL A 11 -1.19 1.89 5.79
N GLU A 12 -2.33 1.83 6.49
CA GLU A 12 -2.74 2.82 7.49
C GLU A 12 -2.16 2.57 8.89
N HIS A 13 -1.50 1.43 9.14
CA HIS A 13 -0.80 1.19 10.40
C HIS A 13 0.40 2.11 10.55
N GLU A 14 0.76 2.40 11.81
CA GLU A 14 1.82 3.36 12.14
C GLU A 14 3.18 2.98 11.54
N ALA A 15 3.46 1.68 11.37
CA ALA A 15 4.62 1.17 10.65
C ALA A 15 4.21 -0.03 9.79
N LEU A 16 5.00 -0.31 8.74
CA LEU A 16 4.73 -1.41 7.82
C LEU A 16 5.97 -2.30 7.67
N ILE A 17 5.79 -3.59 7.96
CA ILE A 17 6.79 -4.62 7.69
C ILE A 17 6.49 -5.25 6.33
N VAL A 18 7.49 -5.27 5.45
CA VAL A 18 7.40 -5.83 4.10
C VAL A 18 8.23 -7.11 4.05
N ASP A 19 7.55 -8.25 4.24
CA ASP A 19 8.19 -9.56 4.18
C ASP A 19 8.32 -10.05 2.72
N VAL A 20 9.55 -10.15 2.24
CA VAL A 20 9.89 -10.70 0.92
C VAL A 20 10.71 -11.98 1.02
N ARG A 21 10.76 -12.61 2.20
CA ARG A 21 11.35 -13.94 2.36
C ARG A 21 10.65 -14.92 1.42
N PHE A 22 11.43 -15.82 0.83
CA PHE A 22 10.95 -16.84 -0.12
C PHE A 22 10.32 -16.26 -1.41
N ASN A 23 10.56 -14.98 -1.73
CA ASN A 23 10.15 -14.41 -3.00
C ASN A 23 11.01 -14.95 -4.15
N GLY A 24 10.46 -15.89 -4.93
CA GLY A 24 11.16 -16.53 -6.06
C GLY A 24 11.31 -15.67 -7.32
N GLY A 25 10.90 -14.40 -7.31
CA GLY A 25 11.06 -13.47 -8.42
C GLY A 25 9.80 -13.22 -9.23
N GLY A 26 9.98 -12.63 -10.41
CA GLY A 26 8.89 -12.08 -11.22
C GLY A 26 9.32 -10.86 -12.02
N HIS A 27 8.45 -9.83 -12.06
CA HIS A 27 8.71 -8.58 -12.78
C HIS A 27 7.93 -7.38 -12.21
N VAL A 28 7.44 -7.50 -10.97
CA VAL A 28 6.50 -6.54 -10.37
C VAL A 28 7.11 -5.75 -9.21
N SER A 29 8.38 -6.01 -8.86
CA SER A 29 9.13 -5.27 -7.83
C SER A 29 9.01 -3.76 -8.00
N GLN A 30 9.17 -3.25 -9.23
CA GLN A 30 9.06 -1.82 -9.55
C GLN A 30 7.70 -1.21 -9.15
N LEU A 31 6.60 -1.93 -9.37
CA LEU A 31 5.25 -1.44 -9.05
C LEU A 31 5.01 -1.44 -7.54
N VAL A 32 5.58 -2.41 -6.84
CA VAL A 32 5.54 -2.49 -5.37
C VAL A 32 6.37 -1.36 -4.77
N LEU A 33 7.60 -1.16 -5.25
CA LEU A 33 8.50 -0.10 -4.81
C LEU A 33 7.90 1.29 -5.06
N GLU A 34 7.24 1.51 -6.20
CA GLU A 34 6.56 2.79 -6.49
C GLU A 34 5.51 3.12 -5.42
N LYS A 35 4.74 2.13 -4.96
CA LYS A 35 3.76 2.32 -3.89
C LYS A 35 4.41 2.58 -2.54
N LEU A 36 5.42 1.78 -2.18
CA LEU A 36 6.14 1.92 -0.91
C LEU A 36 6.92 3.24 -0.82
N ALA A 37 7.41 3.77 -1.94
CA ALA A 37 8.15 5.03 -1.98
C ALA A 37 7.25 6.28 -1.84
N ARG A 38 5.92 6.13 -1.85
CA ARG A 38 5.00 7.26 -1.66
C ARG A 38 5.19 7.84 -0.26
N ARG A 39 5.32 9.16 -0.17
CA ARG A 39 5.39 9.87 1.10
C ARG A 39 4.04 10.50 1.39
N ARG A 40 3.45 10.12 2.53
CA ARG A 40 2.25 10.79 3.04
C ARG A 40 2.61 12.20 3.47
N ILE A 41 2.04 13.20 2.80
CA ILE A 41 2.36 14.62 3.00
C ILE A 41 1.16 15.46 3.42
N GLY A 42 -0.04 14.87 3.44
CA GLY A 42 -1.25 15.56 3.85
C GLY A 42 -2.45 14.65 3.88
N TYR A 43 -3.61 15.27 4.09
CA TYR A 43 -4.91 14.62 4.11
C TYR A 43 -5.94 15.47 3.37
N ASP A 44 -6.78 14.85 2.55
CA ASP A 44 -8.03 15.44 2.09
C ASP A 44 -9.12 15.16 3.13
N VAL A 45 -9.88 16.19 3.51
CA VAL A 45 -10.89 16.10 4.57
C VAL A 45 -12.20 16.61 4.03
N SER A 46 -13.06 15.66 3.67
CA SER A 46 -14.40 15.96 3.21
C SER A 46 -15.26 16.56 4.35
N ARG A 47 -16.44 17.08 4.00
CA ARG A 47 -17.34 17.69 4.98
C ARG A 47 -17.91 16.68 5.99
N TRP A 48 -18.08 15.43 5.57
CA TRP A 48 -18.82 14.39 6.31
C TRP A 48 -18.09 13.04 6.39
N GLY A 49 -16.89 12.96 5.82
CA GLY A 49 -16.08 11.74 5.80
C GLY A 49 -14.81 11.91 6.62
N GLU A 50 -14.11 10.80 6.78
CA GLU A 50 -12.83 10.75 7.48
C GLU A 50 -11.71 11.38 6.64
N PRO A 51 -10.60 11.79 7.27
CA PRO A 51 -9.40 12.23 6.56
C PRO A 51 -8.83 11.11 5.69
N GLU A 52 -8.66 11.38 4.40
CA GLU A 52 -8.02 10.47 3.46
C GLU A 52 -6.58 10.91 3.19
N PRO A 53 -5.59 10.02 3.28
CA PRO A 53 -4.18 10.40 3.09
C PRO A 53 -3.90 10.84 1.65
N TYR A 54 -2.98 11.80 1.51
CA TYR A 54 -2.49 12.27 0.23
C TYR A 54 -0.96 12.11 0.12
N PRO A 55 -0.43 11.43 -0.91
CA PRO A 55 -1.17 10.66 -1.91
C PRO A 55 -1.93 9.46 -1.30
N ALA A 56 -2.98 9.00 -1.98
CA ALA A 56 -3.71 7.80 -1.58
C ALA A 56 -2.78 6.57 -1.56
N ASP A 57 -3.08 5.62 -0.67
CA ASP A 57 -2.29 4.42 -0.40
C ASP A 57 -0.80 4.69 -0.06
N SER A 58 -0.49 5.87 0.50
CA SER A 58 0.87 6.16 0.99
C SER A 58 1.08 5.56 2.39
N PRO A 59 2.20 4.88 2.67
CA PRO A 59 2.51 4.40 4.00
C PRO A 59 2.45 5.51 5.06
N ALA A 60 1.84 5.21 6.21
CA ALA A 60 1.66 6.20 7.28
C ALA A 60 2.97 6.52 8.03
N GLY A 61 3.88 5.55 8.16
CA GLY A 61 5.13 5.73 8.88
C GLY A 61 6.27 4.84 8.39
N PRO A 62 7.23 4.47 9.27
CA PRO A 62 8.45 3.80 8.85
C PRO A 62 8.19 2.42 8.25
N LEU A 63 9.03 2.08 7.27
CA LEU A 63 9.03 0.77 6.62
C LEU A 63 10.20 -0.05 7.13
N VAL A 64 10.01 -1.37 7.25
CA VAL A 64 11.10 -2.32 7.48
C VAL A 64 10.88 -3.50 6.54
N ALA A 65 11.91 -3.92 5.79
CA ALA A 65 11.80 -5.08 4.92
C ALA A 65 12.48 -6.30 5.54
N ILE A 66 11.90 -7.48 5.36
CA ILE A 66 12.49 -8.76 5.77
C ILE A 66 12.87 -9.55 4.52
N THR A 67 14.08 -10.09 4.47
CA THR A 67 14.56 -10.90 3.34
C THR A 67 15.38 -12.11 3.81
N ASN A 68 15.56 -13.09 2.92
CA ASN A 68 16.38 -14.27 3.19
C ASN A 68 17.05 -14.80 1.92
N GLU A 69 17.84 -15.85 2.08
CA GLU A 69 18.57 -16.54 1.01
C GLU A 69 17.68 -17.16 -0.08
N HIS A 70 16.37 -17.25 0.18
CA HIS A 70 15.37 -17.75 -0.77
C HIS A 70 14.66 -16.65 -1.54
N ALA A 71 14.89 -15.37 -1.19
CA ALA A 71 14.50 -14.26 -2.04
C ALA A 71 15.48 -14.17 -3.22
N GLY A 72 14.97 -14.20 -4.45
CA GLY A 72 15.80 -14.30 -5.64
C GLY A 72 15.21 -13.60 -6.87
N SER A 73 16.07 -13.27 -7.83
CA SER A 73 15.70 -12.60 -9.08
C SER A 73 15.02 -11.25 -8.84
N ASP A 74 13.74 -11.09 -9.18
CA ASP A 74 13.00 -9.86 -8.85
C ASP A 74 12.93 -9.59 -7.33
N GLY A 75 13.11 -10.62 -6.50
CA GLY A 75 13.30 -10.48 -5.05
C GLY A 75 14.64 -9.83 -4.67
N ASP A 76 15.75 -10.21 -5.33
CA ASP A 76 17.05 -9.54 -5.18
C ASP A 76 16.94 -8.06 -5.57
N ILE A 77 16.32 -7.80 -6.73
CA ILE A 77 16.11 -6.45 -7.27
C ILE A 77 15.26 -5.61 -6.31
N PHE A 78 14.19 -6.18 -5.76
CA PHE A 78 13.37 -5.51 -4.76
C PHE A 78 14.19 -5.12 -3.53
N THR A 79 14.91 -6.08 -2.94
CA THR A 79 15.69 -5.84 -1.72
C THR A 79 16.76 -4.78 -1.94
N HIS A 80 17.50 -4.84 -3.05
CA HIS A 80 18.51 -3.85 -3.38
C HIS A 80 17.90 -2.45 -3.57
N CYS A 81 16.84 -2.35 -4.36
CA CYS A 81 16.16 -1.08 -4.61
C CYS A 81 15.52 -0.49 -3.34
N PHE A 82 14.98 -1.31 -2.44
CA PHE A 82 14.42 -0.85 -1.17
C PHE A 82 15.48 -0.10 -0.34
N LYS A 83 16.71 -0.64 -0.30
CA LYS A 83 17.87 0.00 0.34
C LYS A 83 18.33 1.23 -0.43
N LEU A 84 18.49 1.11 -1.75
CA LEU A 84 18.98 2.19 -2.62
C LEU A 84 18.09 3.43 -2.57
N LEU A 85 16.77 3.24 -2.46
CA LEU A 85 15.78 4.32 -2.31
C LEU A 85 15.67 4.86 -0.87
N GLY A 86 16.36 4.25 0.10
CA GLY A 86 16.33 4.66 1.50
C GLY A 86 14.95 4.51 2.13
N LEU A 87 14.17 3.48 1.75
CA LEU A 87 12.80 3.29 2.23
C LEU A 87 12.73 2.86 3.70
N GLY A 88 13.75 2.13 4.16
CA GLY A 88 13.87 1.63 5.52
C GLY A 88 14.99 0.60 5.64
N PRO A 89 15.25 0.07 6.84
CA PRO A 89 16.22 -1.00 7.02
C PRO A 89 15.70 -2.33 6.45
N VAL A 90 16.62 -3.15 5.96
CA VAL A 90 16.41 -4.54 5.60
C VAL A 90 16.99 -5.45 6.69
N VAL A 91 16.19 -6.40 7.17
CA VAL A 91 16.61 -7.41 8.14
C VAL A 91 16.54 -8.81 7.54
N GLY A 92 17.45 -9.69 7.97
CA GLY A 92 17.40 -11.12 7.68
C GLY A 92 18.72 -11.68 7.16
N LYS A 93 18.70 -12.38 6.02
CA LYS A 93 19.91 -13.00 5.42
C LYS A 93 20.13 -12.48 4.00
N ARG A 94 21.38 -12.53 3.52
CA ARG A 94 21.72 -12.20 2.13
C ARG A 94 20.84 -13.00 1.17
N THR A 95 20.34 -12.32 0.14
CA THR A 95 19.49 -12.90 -0.90
C THR A 95 20.24 -13.84 -1.85
N TRP A 96 19.54 -14.48 -2.78
CA TRP A 96 20.08 -15.52 -3.66
C TRP A 96 21.16 -15.04 -4.64
N GLY A 97 20.99 -13.85 -5.24
CA GLY A 97 21.97 -13.27 -6.15
C GLY A 97 21.89 -13.71 -7.60
N GLY A 98 20.68 -13.87 -8.15
CA GLY A 98 20.49 -14.24 -9.56
C GLY A 98 19.61 -13.23 -10.31
N VAL A 99 20.21 -12.18 -10.86
CA VAL A 99 19.52 -11.02 -11.46
C VAL A 99 19.73 -10.87 -12.96
N ILE A 100 20.18 -11.92 -13.65
CA ILE A 100 20.15 -11.95 -15.11
C ILE A 100 18.82 -12.56 -15.60
N GLY A 101 17.97 -11.71 -16.15
CA GLY A 101 16.67 -12.08 -16.68
C GLY A 101 16.76 -13.00 -17.91
N ILE A 102 15.68 -13.76 -18.11
CA ILE A 102 15.54 -14.77 -19.19
C ILE A 102 14.36 -14.40 -20.10
N SER A 103 14.43 -14.84 -21.37
CA SER A 103 13.30 -14.75 -22.32
C SER A 103 13.19 -16.07 -23.11
N PRO A 104 12.61 -17.13 -22.50
CA PRO A 104 12.49 -18.42 -23.13
C PRO A 104 11.54 -18.34 -24.33
N ARG A 105 12.09 -18.51 -25.52
CA ARG A 105 11.35 -18.42 -26.80
C ARG A 105 11.69 -19.52 -27.81
N HIS A 106 12.67 -20.35 -27.50
CA HIS A 106 13.14 -21.42 -28.39
C HIS A 106 12.94 -22.78 -27.71
N ALA A 107 12.12 -23.64 -28.31
CA ALA A 107 11.98 -25.04 -27.92
C ALA A 107 12.95 -25.93 -28.71
N LEU A 108 13.45 -26.98 -28.06
CA LEU A 108 14.25 -28.02 -28.70
C LEU A 108 13.34 -29.00 -29.46
N VAL A 109 13.96 -29.89 -30.26
CA VAL A 109 13.23 -30.83 -31.14
C VAL A 109 12.31 -31.80 -30.39
N ASP A 110 12.60 -32.03 -29.12
CA ASP A 110 11.86 -32.89 -28.19
C ASP A 110 10.80 -32.12 -27.37
N GLY A 111 10.67 -30.80 -27.60
CA GLY A 111 9.76 -29.92 -26.86
C GLY A 111 10.35 -29.33 -25.58
N SER A 112 11.60 -29.66 -25.22
CA SER A 112 12.27 -29.09 -24.05
C SER A 112 12.47 -27.57 -24.22
N LEU A 113 12.19 -26.81 -23.16
CA LEU A 113 12.46 -25.37 -23.11
C LEU A 113 13.80 -25.13 -22.41
N THR A 114 14.63 -24.31 -23.02
CA THR A 114 15.86 -23.82 -22.41
C THR A 114 15.71 -22.35 -22.08
N THR A 115 16.38 -21.92 -21.02
CA THR A 115 16.47 -20.52 -20.62
C THR A 115 17.90 -20.06 -20.81
N GLN A 116 18.08 -18.86 -21.33
CA GLN A 116 19.38 -18.23 -21.45
C GLN A 116 19.38 -16.92 -20.65
N PRO A 117 20.46 -16.62 -19.91
CA PRO A 117 20.64 -15.31 -19.30
C PRO A 117 20.83 -14.27 -20.40
N GLU A 118 19.89 -13.32 -20.52
CA GLU A 118 19.87 -12.32 -21.60
C GLU A 118 19.83 -10.87 -21.10
N TYR A 119 19.26 -10.61 -19.93
CA TYR A 119 19.01 -9.25 -19.43
C TYR A 119 19.66 -9.03 -18.07
N ALA A 120 20.93 -8.66 -18.06
CA ALA A 120 21.65 -8.38 -16.82
C ALA A 120 21.15 -7.07 -16.18
N PHE A 121 20.99 -7.07 -14.86
CA PHE A 121 20.66 -5.87 -14.09
C PHE A 121 21.92 -5.13 -13.66
N TRP A 122 21.91 -3.81 -13.83
CA TRP A 122 22.95 -2.89 -13.38
C TRP A 122 22.32 -1.83 -12.49
N PHE A 123 22.97 -1.53 -11.36
CA PHE A 123 22.56 -0.49 -10.45
C PHE A 123 23.62 0.61 -10.35
N SER A 124 23.19 1.84 -10.06
CA SER A 124 24.07 3.01 -10.05
C SER A 124 25.14 3.00 -8.95
N ASP A 125 24.91 2.28 -7.87
CA ASP A 125 25.77 2.21 -6.68
C ASP A 125 26.70 0.99 -6.70
N VAL A 126 26.23 -0.17 -7.15
CA VAL A 126 26.99 -1.44 -7.12
C VAL A 126 27.30 -2.00 -8.51
N GLY A 127 26.84 -1.35 -9.58
CA GLY A 127 26.99 -1.82 -10.94
C GLY A 127 26.33 -3.19 -11.16
N TRP A 128 27.11 -4.15 -11.66
CA TRP A 128 26.64 -5.52 -11.96
C TRP A 128 26.75 -6.48 -10.76
N SER A 129 27.16 -5.98 -9.59
CA SER A 129 27.67 -6.83 -8.50
C SER A 129 26.60 -7.58 -7.70
N VAL A 130 25.32 -7.38 -7.99
CA VAL A 130 24.23 -8.16 -7.35
C VAL A 130 24.21 -9.59 -7.91
N GLU A 131 24.59 -9.77 -9.17
CA GLU A 131 24.69 -11.11 -9.78
C GLU A 131 25.80 -11.93 -9.13
N ASN A 132 25.51 -13.20 -8.87
CA ASN A 132 26.39 -14.16 -8.20
C ASN A 132 26.83 -13.73 -6.79
N TYR A 133 26.05 -12.85 -6.15
CA TYR A 133 26.30 -12.37 -4.79
C TYR A 133 25.02 -12.22 -3.98
N GLY A 134 24.06 -11.41 -4.46
CA GLY A 134 22.84 -11.05 -3.73
C GLY A 134 22.90 -9.65 -3.11
N THR A 135 21.98 -9.38 -2.21
CA THR A 135 21.88 -8.12 -1.46
C THR A 135 22.04 -8.41 0.02
N ASP A 136 23.03 -7.78 0.66
CA ASP A 136 23.20 -7.86 2.10
C ASP A 136 22.08 -7.11 2.83
N PRO A 137 21.51 -7.68 3.90
CA PRO A 137 20.62 -6.94 4.80
C PRO A 137 21.42 -5.86 5.56
N ASP A 138 20.73 -4.85 6.08
CA ASP A 138 21.33 -3.87 7.00
C ASP A 138 21.57 -4.49 8.39
N VAL A 139 20.67 -5.39 8.80
CA VAL A 139 20.78 -6.16 10.04
C VAL A 139 20.71 -7.65 9.70
N GLU A 140 21.84 -8.34 9.82
CA GLU A 140 21.88 -9.78 9.60
C GLU A 140 21.29 -10.54 10.80
N VAL A 141 20.27 -11.34 10.55
CA VAL A 141 19.60 -12.18 11.54
C VAL A 141 19.34 -13.55 10.94
N ASP A 142 19.82 -14.57 11.64
CA ASP A 142 19.64 -15.98 11.27
C ASP A 142 18.46 -16.60 12.03
N VAL A 143 17.74 -17.52 11.39
CA VAL A 143 16.70 -18.34 12.04
C VAL A 143 17.34 -19.68 12.36
N ARG A 144 17.81 -19.83 13.60
CA ARG A 144 18.54 -21.03 14.00
C ARG A 144 17.61 -22.25 14.03
N PRO A 145 18.11 -23.48 13.82
CA PRO A 145 17.28 -24.68 13.86
C PRO A 145 16.45 -24.81 15.15
N GLN A 146 17.02 -24.45 16.31
CA GLN A 146 16.28 -24.46 17.58
C GLN A 146 15.16 -23.41 17.63
N ASP A 147 15.36 -22.24 17.02
CA ASP A 147 14.35 -21.19 16.96
C ASP A 147 13.20 -21.63 16.05
N HIS A 148 13.53 -22.25 14.91
CA HIS A 148 12.55 -22.83 13.99
C HIS A 148 11.70 -23.93 14.64
N VAL A 149 12.33 -24.87 15.36
CA VAL A 149 11.64 -25.96 16.07
C VAL A 149 10.69 -25.42 17.14
N GLU A 150 11.04 -24.30 17.77
CA GLU A 150 10.23 -23.63 18.79
C GLU A 150 9.20 -22.65 18.19
N GLY A 151 9.13 -22.52 16.86
CA GLY A 151 8.22 -21.61 16.17
C GLY A 151 8.55 -20.13 16.38
N ARG A 152 9.80 -19.80 16.74
CA ARG A 152 10.29 -18.43 16.92
C ARG A 152 10.82 -17.87 15.61
N ASP A 153 10.27 -16.74 15.17
CA ASP A 153 10.71 -16.04 13.98
C ASP A 153 11.59 -14.84 14.37
N THR A 154 12.89 -15.12 14.56
CA THR A 154 13.87 -14.12 15.00
C THR A 154 14.02 -12.94 14.04
N GLN A 155 13.79 -13.17 12.75
CA GLN A 155 13.85 -12.11 11.73
C GLN A 155 12.64 -11.18 11.83
N LEU A 156 11.44 -11.74 12.02
CA LEU A 156 10.23 -10.95 12.25
C LEU A 156 10.30 -10.19 13.58
N ASP A 157 10.77 -10.84 14.65
CA ASP A 157 10.94 -10.18 15.96
C ASP A 157 11.86 -8.96 15.84
N MET A 158 13.01 -9.10 15.19
CA MET A 158 13.91 -7.97 14.94
C MET A 158 13.26 -6.89 14.06
N ALA A 159 12.49 -7.27 13.03
CA ALA A 159 11.79 -6.30 12.19
C ALA A 159 10.80 -5.46 13.00
N VAL A 160 10.06 -6.10 13.91
CA VAL A 160 9.13 -5.43 14.83
C VAL A 160 9.89 -4.51 15.79
N GLU A 161 11.01 -4.95 16.35
CA GLU A 161 11.85 -4.11 17.22
C GLU A 161 12.35 -2.85 16.50
N LEU A 162 12.84 -2.98 15.27
CA LEU A 162 13.30 -1.87 14.44
C LEU A 162 12.15 -0.91 14.08
N ALA A 163 10.99 -1.44 13.72
CA ALA A 163 9.80 -0.64 13.40
C ALA A 163 9.33 0.17 14.63
N LEU A 164 9.26 -0.46 15.80
CA LEU A 164 8.91 0.21 17.05
C LEU A 164 9.96 1.24 17.48
N ALA A 165 11.24 0.97 17.25
CA ALA A 165 12.30 1.93 17.50
C ALA A 165 12.17 3.16 16.60
N ALA A 166 11.96 2.95 15.29
CA ALA A 166 11.75 4.04 14.33
C ALA A 166 10.51 4.89 14.67
N LEU A 167 9.43 4.27 15.15
CA LEU A 167 8.23 4.98 15.60
C LEU A 167 8.46 5.91 16.80
N ARG A 168 9.39 5.55 17.70
CA ARG A 168 9.75 6.43 18.84
C ARG A 168 10.49 7.68 18.38
N GLU A 169 11.24 7.59 17.28
CA GLU A 169 12.00 8.70 16.71
C GLU A 169 11.16 9.54 15.76
N HIS A 170 10.30 8.90 14.97
CA HIS A 170 9.52 9.51 13.90
C HIS A 170 8.06 9.09 14.00
N ARG A 171 7.22 9.97 14.56
CA ARG A 171 5.78 9.74 14.62
C ARG A 171 5.15 9.91 13.22
N PRO A 172 4.25 9.00 12.80
CA PRO A 172 3.44 9.16 11.59
C PRO A 172 2.76 10.52 11.50
N LEU A 173 2.60 11.02 10.28
CA LEU A 173 1.83 12.24 10.05
C LEU A 173 0.38 12.02 10.49
N SER A 174 -0.14 12.91 11.33
CA SER A 174 -1.54 12.91 11.76
C SER A 174 -2.16 14.28 11.49
N ALA A 175 -3.40 14.31 11.00
CA ALA A 175 -4.10 15.54 10.72
C ALA A 175 -4.65 16.16 12.02
N ASP A 176 -4.03 17.24 12.51
CA ASP A 176 -4.64 18.08 13.55
C ASP A 176 -5.75 18.96 12.94
N LEU A 177 -6.98 18.47 13.00
CA LEU A 177 -8.15 19.16 12.44
C LEU A 177 -8.80 20.16 13.40
N ALA A 178 -8.28 20.29 14.63
CA ALA A 178 -8.84 21.22 15.61
C ALA A 178 -8.76 22.69 15.13
N GLN A 179 -7.79 22.99 14.25
CA GLN A 179 -7.53 24.34 13.75
C GLN A 179 -8.27 24.69 12.44
N ARG A 180 -9.23 23.86 11.98
CA ARG A 180 -9.95 24.10 10.72
C ARG A 180 -10.65 25.47 10.75
N PRO A 181 -10.28 26.43 9.88
CA PRO A 181 -10.87 27.77 9.89
C PRO A 181 -12.37 27.71 9.59
N ARG A 182 -13.18 28.33 10.44
CA ARG A 182 -14.62 28.51 10.21
C ARG A 182 -14.85 29.88 9.58
N LEU A 183 -14.67 29.95 8.27
CA LEU A 183 -14.99 31.16 7.50
C LEU A 183 -16.51 31.24 7.33
N GLU A 184 -17.14 32.21 7.98
CA GLU A 184 -18.57 32.46 7.83
C GLU A 184 -18.87 32.99 6.42
N LEU A 185 -20.00 32.57 5.86
CA LEU A 185 -20.47 33.15 4.60
C LEU A 185 -20.81 34.63 4.83
N PRO A 186 -20.44 35.54 3.91
CA PRO A 186 -20.86 36.92 3.98
C PRO A 186 -22.38 37.02 4.07
N THR A 187 -22.88 37.91 4.93
CA THR A 187 -24.31 38.21 4.97
C THR A 187 -24.72 38.80 3.63
N LEU A 188 -25.63 38.13 2.93
CA LEU A 188 -26.19 38.67 1.70
C LEU A 188 -26.94 39.98 2.03
N PRO A 189 -26.74 41.04 1.24
CA PRO A 189 -27.52 42.26 1.42
C PRO A 189 -29.02 41.93 1.27
N PRO A 190 -29.90 42.61 2.03
CA PRO A 190 -31.34 42.43 1.88
C PRO A 190 -31.70 42.62 0.41
N ARG A 191 -32.46 41.66 -0.13
CA ARG A 191 -32.95 41.71 -1.51
C ARG A 191 -33.62 43.08 -1.71
N ALA A 192 -33.10 43.88 -2.65
CA ALA A 192 -33.67 45.19 -2.93
C ALA A 192 -35.18 45.02 -3.11
N ALA A 193 -35.96 45.70 -2.26
CA ALA A 193 -37.39 45.73 -2.43
C ALA A 193 -37.64 46.36 -3.80
N THR A 194 -38.09 45.56 -4.76
CA THR A 194 -38.66 46.07 -6.00
C THR A 194 -39.86 46.91 -5.62
N SER A 195 -39.65 48.22 -5.46
CA SER A 195 -40.69 49.21 -5.39
C SER A 195 -41.34 49.28 -6.77
N GLY A 196 -42.49 48.63 -6.95
CA GLY A 196 -43.28 48.79 -8.16
C GLY A 196 -44.24 47.64 -8.46
N ASN A 197 -45.47 47.78 -7.95
CA ASN A 197 -46.75 47.30 -8.49
C ASN A 197 -46.85 45.95 -9.24
N GLY A 198 -47.58 45.03 -8.60
CA GLY A 198 -48.76 44.42 -9.23
C GLY A 198 -48.61 43.03 -9.85
N ALA A 199 -48.86 42.00 -9.05
CA ALA A 199 -49.80 40.90 -9.38
C ALA A 199 -49.88 39.95 -8.17
N ALA A 200 -51.08 39.79 -7.63
CA ALA A 200 -51.35 38.86 -6.55
C ALA A 200 -51.03 37.41 -6.98
N ALA A 201 -50.08 36.77 -6.30
CA ALA A 201 -49.90 35.33 -6.37
C ALA A 201 -50.82 34.65 -5.33
N PRO A 202 -51.49 33.53 -5.65
CA PRO A 202 -52.52 32.98 -4.79
C PRO A 202 -51.93 32.35 -3.54
N LYS A 203 -52.61 32.54 -2.40
CA LYS A 203 -52.31 31.85 -1.14
C LYS A 203 -52.46 30.33 -1.36
N ARG A 204 -51.35 29.59 -1.43
CA ARG A 204 -51.38 28.13 -1.24
C ARG A 204 -51.33 27.84 0.25
N GLY A 205 -52.37 27.16 0.72
CA GLY A 205 -52.55 26.76 2.11
C GLY A 205 -51.43 25.84 2.61
N ALA A 206 -51.21 25.90 3.92
CA ALA A 206 -50.28 25.07 4.64
C ALA A 206 -50.60 23.58 4.43
N SER A 207 -49.71 22.83 3.77
CA SER A 207 -49.65 21.38 3.92
C SER A 207 -48.53 21.03 4.90
N LYS A 208 -48.89 20.34 5.98
CA LYS A 208 -47.95 19.70 6.90
C LYS A 208 -47.24 18.59 6.12
N ALA A 209 -45.95 18.75 5.85
CA ALA A 209 -45.10 17.64 5.41
C ALA A 209 -44.43 17.03 6.64
N GLY A 210 -44.85 15.81 6.98
CA GLY A 210 -44.30 15.02 8.06
C GLY A 210 -42.87 14.53 7.78
N ALA A 211 -42.17 14.21 8.87
CA ALA A 211 -40.81 13.67 8.89
C ALA A 211 -40.67 12.40 8.01
N PRO A 212 -39.51 12.20 7.35
CA PRO A 212 -39.24 10.93 6.69
C PRO A 212 -38.97 9.84 7.74
N LYS A 213 -39.82 8.82 7.74
CA LYS A 213 -39.62 7.56 8.47
C LYS A 213 -38.51 6.75 7.80
N ALA A 214 -37.60 6.23 8.64
CA ALA A 214 -36.62 5.22 8.28
C ALA A 214 -37.27 3.99 7.64
N ALA A 215 -36.74 3.55 6.51
CA ALA A 215 -37.10 2.28 5.87
C ALA A 215 -36.09 1.20 6.28
N ALA A 216 -36.58 0.18 6.97
CA ALA A 216 -35.85 -1.06 7.23
C ALA A 216 -35.89 -1.98 5.99
N PRO A 217 -34.84 -2.74 5.68
CA PRO A 217 -34.93 -3.81 4.70
C PRO A 217 -35.40 -5.10 5.37
N LYS A 218 -36.52 -5.66 4.90
CA LYS A 218 -36.89 -7.06 5.14
C LYS A 218 -37.11 -7.75 3.80
N GLY A 219 -36.56 -8.96 3.67
CA GLY A 219 -37.21 -10.00 2.89
C GLY A 219 -36.32 -10.66 1.84
N ALA A 220 -35.75 -11.79 2.25
CA ALA A 220 -35.13 -12.79 1.39
C ALA A 220 -36.03 -13.23 0.22
N ARG A 221 -35.39 -13.52 -0.94
CA ARG A 221 -35.85 -14.50 -1.94
C ARG A 221 -34.66 -15.08 -2.72
N LYS A 222 -34.40 -16.36 -2.52
CA LYS A 222 -33.84 -17.34 -3.49
C LYS A 222 -34.86 -18.50 -3.54
N PRO A 223 -34.84 -19.43 -4.50
CA PRO A 223 -33.99 -19.55 -5.70
C PRO A 223 -34.81 -19.81 -6.99
N THR A 224 -34.19 -19.63 -8.16
CA THR A 224 -34.58 -20.40 -9.36
C THR A 224 -33.33 -20.87 -10.11
N ARG A 225 -33.28 -22.19 -10.29
CA ARG A 225 -32.30 -22.96 -11.04
C ARG A 225 -33.06 -23.62 -12.19
N LYS A 226 -32.60 -23.43 -13.43
CA LYS A 226 -32.83 -24.19 -14.69
C LYS A 226 -32.27 -23.27 -15.81
N SER A 227 -31.54 -23.70 -16.84
CA SER A 227 -31.13 -25.02 -17.35
C SER A 227 -30.27 -24.77 -18.59
N GLY A 228 -29.27 -25.64 -18.83
CA GLY A 228 -28.87 -26.15 -20.15
C GLY A 228 -28.35 -25.20 -21.24
N GLY A 229 -27.11 -25.45 -21.65
CA GLY A 229 -26.42 -24.93 -22.83
C GLY A 229 -24.96 -25.35 -22.77
#